data_AF-A0A924C6K9-F1
#
_entry.id   AF-A0A924C6K9-F1
#
_cell.length_a   1.000
_cell.length_b   1.000
_cell.length_c   1.000
_cell.angle_alpha   90.00
_cell.angle_beta   90.00
_cell.angle_gamma   90.00
#
_symmetry.space_group_name_H-M   'P 1'
#
loop_
_entity.id
_entity.type
_entity.pdbx_description
1 polymer ?
#
loop_
_entity_poly.entity_id
_entity_poly.type
_entity_poly.pdbx_seq_one_letter_code
_entity_poly.pdbx_strand_id
1 'polypeptide(L)'
;MKDAFVARAATPAVATKAEYFKRYFDDGALNEAWVSESVLNFNTVEQAPLTLRFLRPALNRLEWIRQHRRIFFLPAWIDAFIGGQVDDAALAVVDRFLAEQRSLPLDIRRKVLIARDELELTARIRRGSA
;
A
#
# COMPACT_ATOMS: atom_id res chain seq x y z
N MET A 1 -1.07 -4.18 -23.26
CA MET A 1 -0.32 -2.91 -23.35
C MET A 1 -0.18 -2.33 -21.94
N LYS A 2 0.97 -1.75 -21.61
CA LYS A 2 1.29 -1.22 -20.26
C LYS A 2 0.25 -0.21 -19.76
N ASP A 3 -0.01 0.82 -20.56
CA ASP A 3 -0.84 1.96 -20.14
C ASP A 3 -2.27 1.54 -19.79
N ALA A 4 -2.84 0.62 -20.57
CA ALA A 4 -4.15 0.04 -20.28
C ALA A 4 -4.17 -0.73 -18.94
N PHE A 5 -3.09 -1.44 -18.61
CA PHE A 5 -2.96 -2.13 -17.32
C PHE A 5 -2.83 -1.13 -16.17
N VAL A 6 -2.00 -0.09 -16.33
CA VAL A 6 -1.79 0.94 -15.30
C VAL A 6 -3.08 1.74 -15.06
N ALA A 7 -3.76 2.17 -16.12
CA ALA A 7 -5.01 2.93 -16.02
C ALA A 7 -6.14 2.12 -15.39
N ARG A 8 -6.30 0.84 -15.78
CA ARG A 8 -7.37 -0.01 -15.25
C ARG A 8 -7.26 -0.26 -13.74
N ALA A 9 -6.07 -0.13 -13.14
CA ALA A 9 -5.87 -0.21 -11.69
C ALA A 9 -6.65 0.86 -10.91
N ALA A 10 -6.95 2.01 -11.52
CA ALA A 10 -7.75 3.08 -10.93
C ALA A 10 -9.27 2.78 -10.93
N THR A 11 -9.72 1.70 -11.57
CA THR A 11 -11.15 1.36 -11.60
C THR A 11 -11.67 1.09 -10.18
N PRO A 12 -12.68 1.84 -9.68
CA PRO A 12 -13.16 1.75 -8.30
C PRO A 12 -14.14 0.57 -8.11
N ALA A 13 -13.72 -0.63 -8.52
CA ALA A 13 -14.50 -1.85 -8.39
C ALA A 13 -13.80 -2.87 -7.50
N VAL A 14 -14.54 -3.45 -6.54
CA VAL A 14 -14.02 -4.47 -5.60
C VAL A 14 -13.35 -5.62 -6.34
N ALA A 15 -13.97 -6.11 -7.41
CA ALA A 15 -13.44 -7.20 -8.23
C ALA A 15 -12.10 -6.82 -8.88
N THR A 16 -12.00 -5.61 -9.44
CA THR A 16 -10.74 -5.12 -10.04
C THR A 16 -9.64 -5.00 -8.99
N LYS A 17 -9.92 -4.46 -7.81
CA LYS A 17 -8.90 -4.35 -6.74
C LYS A 17 -8.44 -5.73 -6.28
N ALA A 18 -9.35 -6.68 -6.10
CA ALA A 18 -8.99 -8.04 -5.73
C ALA A 18 -8.14 -8.73 -6.81
N GLU A 19 -8.50 -8.57 -8.09
CA GLU A 19 -7.74 -9.08 -9.24
C GLU A 19 -6.31 -8.50 -9.25
N TYR A 20 -6.17 -7.18 -9.18
CA TYR A 20 -4.87 -6.52 -9.23
C TYR A 20 -3.98 -6.91 -8.05
N PHE A 21 -4.53 -6.89 -6.83
CA PHE A 21 -3.77 -7.26 -5.64
C PHE A 21 -3.23 -8.69 -5.72
N LYS A 22 -4.04 -9.63 -6.23
CA LYS A 22 -3.61 -11.00 -6.49
C LYS A 22 -2.47 -11.04 -7.51
N ARG A 23 -2.64 -10.36 -8.65
CA ARG A 23 -1.66 -10.36 -9.74
C ARG A 23 -0.30 -9.80 -9.33
N TYR A 24 -0.23 -8.83 -8.44
CA TYR A 24 1.05 -8.27 -7.96
C TYR A 24 2.00 -9.31 -7.34
N PHE A 25 1.47 -10.43 -6.85
CA PHE A 25 2.25 -11.50 -6.22
C PHE A 25 2.21 -12.83 -6.96
N ASP A 26 1.09 -13.13 -7.63
CA ASP A 26 0.85 -14.44 -8.24
C ASP A 26 1.17 -14.48 -9.75
N ASP A 27 1.29 -13.32 -10.41
CA ASP A 27 1.60 -13.21 -11.84
C ASP A 27 3.11 -13.05 -12.05
N GLY A 28 3.83 -14.17 -12.17
CA GLY A 28 5.28 -14.18 -12.38
C GLY A 28 5.74 -13.55 -13.71
N ALA A 29 4.84 -13.34 -14.66
CA ALA A 29 5.12 -12.66 -15.92
C ALA A 29 4.89 -11.14 -15.84
N LEU A 30 4.32 -10.63 -14.74
CA LEU A 30 4.01 -9.22 -14.59
C LEU A 30 5.27 -8.40 -14.35
N ASN A 31 5.49 -7.41 -15.23
CA ASN A 31 6.64 -6.53 -15.14
C ASN A 31 6.58 -5.65 -13.88
N GLU A 32 7.69 -5.58 -13.14
CA GLU A 32 7.76 -4.82 -11.89
C GLU A 32 7.44 -3.32 -12.07
N ALA A 33 7.84 -2.69 -13.19
CA ALA A 33 7.51 -1.29 -13.45
C ALA A 33 5.99 -1.09 -13.65
N TRP A 34 5.29 -2.07 -14.23
CA TRP A 34 3.84 -2.02 -14.37
C TRP A 34 3.17 -2.10 -13.00
N VAL A 35 3.71 -2.91 -12.09
CA VAL A 35 3.25 -2.98 -10.69
C VAL A 35 3.46 -1.63 -10.00
N SER A 36 4.68 -1.08 -10.05
CA SER A 36 5.01 0.20 -9.39
C SER A 36 4.14 1.36 -9.86
N GLU A 37 3.79 1.43 -11.14
CA GLU A 37 2.91 2.50 -11.64
C GLU A 37 1.44 2.23 -11.33
N SER A 38 1.01 0.97 -11.49
CA SER A 38 -0.39 0.61 -11.23
C SER A 38 -0.76 0.66 -9.75
N VAL A 39 0.17 0.42 -8.82
CA VAL A 39 -0.10 0.44 -7.38
C VAL A 39 -0.41 1.85 -6.86
N LEU A 40 0.12 2.89 -7.53
CA LEU A 40 -0.24 4.29 -7.26
C LEU A 40 -1.69 4.55 -7.67
N ASN A 41 -2.06 4.19 -8.90
CA ASN A 41 -3.45 4.27 -9.39
C ASN A 41 -4.41 3.39 -8.58
N PHE A 42 -3.92 2.28 -8.04
CA PHE A 42 -4.70 1.41 -7.17
C PHE A 42 -5.13 2.13 -5.89
N ASN A 43 -4.24 2.95 -5.30
CA ASN A 43 -4.39 3.52 -3.95
C ASN A 43 -4.59 5.04 -3.97
N THR A 44 -5.32 5.62 -4.92
CA THR A 44 -5.66 7.05 -4.83
C THR A 44 -6.49 7.32 -3.57
N VAL A 45 -6.37 8.51 -2.99
CA VAL A 45 -7.02 8.87 -1.71
C VAL A 45 -8.54 8.81 -1.77
N GLU A 46 -9.13 9.00 -2.95
CA GLU A 46 -10.57 8.87 -3.20
C GLU A 46 -11.04 7.41 -3.06
N GLN A 47 -10.12 6.45 -3.18
CA GLN A 47 -10.39 5.04 -3.09
C GLN A 47 -9.99 4.43 -1.75
N ALA A 48 -9.55 5.25 -0.77
CA ALA A 48 -9.16 4.78 0.56
C ALA A 48 -10.18 3.81 1.20
N PRO A 49 -11.52 4.07 1.18
CA PRO A 49 -12.49 3.14 1.74
C PRO A 49 -12.48 1.76 1.07
N LEU A 50 -12.24 1.73 -0.25
CA LEU A 50 -12.20 0.51 -1.04
C LEU A 50 -10.88 -0.26 -0.84
N THR A 51 -9.77 0.46 -0.65
CA THR A 51 -8.42 -0.11 -0.57
C THR A 51 -7.98 -0.47 0.85
N LEU A 52 -8.64 0.05 1.88
CA LEU A 52 -8.33 -0.23 3.30
C LEU A 52 -8.18 -1.72 3.59
N ARG A 53 -9.03 -2.58 3.01
CA ARG A 53 -8.98 -4.04 3.20
C ARG A 53 -7.68 -4.69 2.71
N PHE A 54 -6.92 -4.02 1.86
CA PHE A 54 -5.65 -4.51 1.30
C PHE A 54 -4.43 -4.00 2.08
N LEU A 55 -4.59 -2.99 2.95
CA LEU A 55 -3.49 -2.41 3.73
C LEU A 55 -2.76 -3.46 4.58
N ARG A 56 -3.49 -4.24 5.40
CA ARG A 56 -2.87 -5.29 6.23
C ARG A 56 -2.19 -6.37 5.38
N PRO A 57 -2.83 -6.95 4.35
CA PRO A 57 -2.15 -7.85 3.41
C PRO A 57 -0.89 -7.25 2.76
N ALA A 58 -0.91 -5.96 2.40
CA ALA A 58 0.25 -5.28 1.81
C ALA A 58 1.41 -5.15 2.81
N LEU A 59 1.13 -4.81 4.06
CA LEU A 59 2.13 -4.74 5.14
C LEU A 59 2.73 -6.12 5.46
N ASN A 60 1.93 -7.18 5.41
CA ASN A 60 2.43 -8.55 5.61
C ASN A 60 3.40 -9.01 4.51
N ARG A 61 3.47 -8.31 3.36
CA ARG A 61 4.36 -8.64 2.25
C ARG A 61 5.70 -7.93 2.29
N LEU A 62 5.93 -7.01 3.22
CA LEU A 62 7.13 -6.16 3.21
C LEU A 62 8.44 -6.95 3.27
N GLU A 63 8.52 -7.99 4.11
CA GLU A 63 9.74 -8.81 4.20
C GLU A 63 9.97 -9.63 2.92
N TRP A 64 8.90 -10.17 2.34
CA TRP A 64 8.99 -10.86 1.06
C TRP A 64 9.45 -9.92 -0.06
N ILE A 65 8.88 -8.71 -0.12
CA ILE A 65 9.27 -7.67 -1.08
C ILE A 65 10.75 -7.33 -0.91
N ARG A 66 11.22 -7.12 0.32
CA ARG A 66 12.63 -6.81 0.61
C ARG A 66 13.59 -7.88 0.05
N GLN A 67 13.18 -9.14 0.10
CA GLN A 67 14.00 -10.28 -0.36
C GLN A 67 13.92 -10.53 -1.87
N HIS A 68 12.79 -10.20 -2.52
CA HIS A 68 12.47 -10.68 -3.88
C HIS A 68 12.26 -9.58 -4.92
N ARG A 69 12.37 -8.30 -4.55
CA ARG A 69 12.13 -7.17 -5.44
C ARG A 69 13.29 -6.20 -5.42
N ARG A 70 13.34 -5.33 -6.43
CA ARG A 70 14.39 -4.30 -6.51
C ARG A 70 14.27 -3.34 -5.32
N ILE A 71 15.40 -2.77 -4.92
CA ILE A 71 15.52 -1.93 -3.72
C ILE A 71 14.53 -0.75 -3.67
N PHE A 72 14.18 -0.18 -4.84
CA PHE A 72 13.23 0.94 -4.95
C PHE A 72 11.76 0.51 -4.92
N PHE A 73 11.46 -0.78 -5.05
CA PHE A 73 10.08 -1.27 -5.04
C PHE A 73 9.47 -1.22 -3.64
N LEU A 74 10.23 -1.60 -2.61
CA LEU A 74 9.77 -1.59 -1.22
C LEU A 74 9.28 -0.21 -0.75
N PRO A 75 10.05 0.89 -0.89
CA PRO A 75 9.55 2.21 -0.52
C PRO A 75 8.31 2.61 -1.33
N ALA A 76 8.32 2.44 -2.65
CA ALA A 76 7.15 2.76 -3.49
C ALA A 76 5.88 1.98 -3.08
N TRP A 77 6.03 0.73 -2.63
CA TRP A 77 4.93 -0.08 -2.12
C TRP A 77 4.38 0.45 -0.79
N ILE A 78 5.26 0.81 0.14
CA ILE A 78 4.88 1.41 1.43
C ILE A 78 4.15 2.73 1.19
N ASP A 79 4.73 3.60 0.37
CA ASP A 79 4.18 4.92 0.06
C ASP A 79 2.80 4.80 -0.59
N ALA A 80 2.62 3.87 -1.54
CA ALA A 80 1.33 3.66 -2.18
C ALA A 80 0.25 3.13 -1.22
N PHE A 81 0.54 2.11 -0.41
CA PHE A 81 -0.48 1.49 0.44
C PHE A 81 -0.78 2.28 1.71
N ILE A 82 0.20 2.94 2.32
CA ILE A 82 -0.02 3.76 3.52
C ILE A 82 -0.46 5.18 3.11
N GLY A 83 0.23 5.80 2.15
CA GLY A 83 -0.07 7.17 1.70
C GLY A 83 -1.40 7.30 0.94
N GLY A 84 -1.94 6.20 0.41
CA GLY A 84 -3.29 6.16 -0.15
C GLY A 84 -4.42 6.13 0.90
N GLN A 85 -4.09 6.07 2.19
CA GLN A 85 -5.04 6.01 3.29
C GLN A 85 -5.11 7.33 4.03
N VAL A 86 -6.19 7.54 4.79
CA VAL A 86 -6.58 8.88 5.21
C VAL A 86 -7.29 8.96 6.56
N ASP A 87 -7.60 7.82 7.18
CA ASP A 87 -8.46 7.77 8.37
C ASP A 87 -7.82 7.00 9.53
N ASP A 88 -8.47 7.08 10.69
CA ASP A 88 -8.03 6.40 11.91
C ASP A 88 -8.13 4.88 11.81
N ALA A 89 -9.02 4.36 10.97
CA ALA A 89 -9.13 2.92 10.76
C ALA A 89 -7.86 2.38 10.09
N ALA A 90 -7.33 3.09 9.09
CA ALA A 90 -6.05 2.78 8.48
C ALA A 90 -4.88 2.93 9.46
N LEU A 91 -4.84 4.04 10.23
CA LEU A 91 -3.79 4.26 11.22
C LEU A 91 -3.73 3.11 12.24
N ALA A 92 -4.88 2.68 12.75
CA ALA A 92 -4.99 1.55 13.67
C ALA A 92 -4.49 0.22 13.05
N VAL A 93 -4.67 0.03 11.73
CA VAL A 93 -4.12 -1.14 11.03
C VAL A 93 -2.60 -1.11 11.00
N VAL A 94 -1.99 0.05 10.72
CA VAL A 94 -0.53 0.21 10.69
C VAL A 94 0.08 0.07 12.09
N ASP A 95 -0.52 0.71 13.09
CA ASP A 95 -0.06 0.65 14.48
C ASP A 95 -0.11 -0.79 15.02
N ARG A 96 -1.20 -1.51 14.75
CA ARG A 96 -1.32 -2.93 15.11
C ARG A 96 -0.26 -3.79 14.41
N PHE A 97 -0.01 -3.56 13.12
CA PHE A 97 1.05 -4.27 12.40
C PHE A 97 2.42 -4.04 13.04
N LEU A 98 2.77 -2.79 13.37
CA LEU A 98 4.04 -2.46 14.03
C LEU A 98 4.18 -3.08 15.42
N ALA A 99 3.09 -3.16 16.19
CA ALA A 99 3.07 -3.79 17.51
C ALA A 99 3.26 -5.31 17.45
N GLU A 100 2.65 -5.96 16.44
CA GLU A 100 2.74 -7.41 16.25
C GLU A 100 4.09 -7.85 15.66
N GLN A 101 4.65 -7.07 14.73
CA GLN A 101 5.88 -7.42 14.00
C GLN A 101 7.15 -6.89 14.70
N ARG A 102 7.41 -7.38 15.92
CA ARG A 102 8.56 -6.91 16.73
C ARG A 102 9.92 -7.22 16.10
N SER A 103 9.99 -8.26 15.28
CA SER A 103 11.21 -8.69 14.57
C SER A 103 11.34 -8.11 13.16
N LEU A 104 10.49 -7.14 12.79
CA LEU A 104 10.60 -6.48 11.49
C LEU A 104 11.99 -5.83 11.36
N PRO A 105 12.75 -6.06 10.26
CA PRO A 105 14.05 -5.43 10.07
C PRO A 105 13.99 -3.92 10.25
N LEU A 106 15.01 -3.37 10.91
CA LEU A 106 15.01 -1.98 11.37
C LEU A 106 14.83 -0.98 10.23
N ASP A 107 15.40 -1.27 9.06
CA ASP A 107 15.27 -0.47 7.84
C ASP A 107 13.82 -0.45 7.32
N ILE A 108 13.13 -1.59 7.29
CA ILE A 108 11.70 -1.65 6.92
C ILE A 108 10.87 -0.90 7.97
N ARG A 109 11.11 -1.17 9.24
CA ARG A 109 10.35 -0.56 10.35
C ARG A 109 10.41 0.96 10.30
N ARG A 110 11.59 1.54 10.04
CA ARG A 110 11.77 2.99 9.89
C ARG A 110 10.94 3.55 8.74
N LYS A 111 10.91 2.88 7.59
CA LYS A 111 10.10 3.31 6.43
C LYS A 111 8.61 3.30 6.74
N VAL A 112 8.13 2.25 7.40
CA VAL A 112 6.72 2.18 7.82
C VAL A 112 6.38 3.27 8.83
N LEU A 113 7.25 3.56 9.80
CA LEU A 113 7.04 4.64 10.77
C LEU A 113 6.95 6.01 10.10
N ILE A 114 7.82 6.31 9.13
CA ILE A 114 7.78 7.57 8.37
C ILE A 114 6.42 7.74 7.68
N ALA A 115 5.99 6.75 6.90
CA ALA A 115 4.70 6.81 6.21
C ALA A 115 3.51 6.83 7.18
N ARG A 116 3.65 6.16 8.35
CA ARG A 116 2.64 6.17 9.42
C ARG A 116 2.47 7.57 10.02
N ASP A 117 3.54 8.32 10.23
CA ASP A 117 3.49 9.67 10.78
C ASP A 117 2.77 10.64 9.82
N GLU A 118 2.96 10.49 8.51
CA GLU A 118 2.20 11.23 7.49
C GLU A 118 0.72 10.87 7.49
N LEU A 119 0.38 9.58 7.64
CA LEU A 119 -1.00 9.12 7.77
C LEU A 119 -1.65 9.67 9.04
N GLU A 120 -0.95 9.66 10.18
CA GLU A 120 -1.45 10.23 11.43
C GLU A 120 -1.76 11.72 11.30
N LEU A 121 -0.86 12.48 10.65
CA LEU A 121 -1.08 13.89 10.38
C LEU A 121 -2.34 14.10 9.51
N THR A 122 -2.49 13.30 8.45
CA THR A 122 -3.62 13.35 7.53
C THR A 122 -4.94 13.05 8.26
N ALA A 123 -4.99 11.98 9.05
CA ALA A 123 -6.16 11.61 9.83
C ALA A 123 -6.54 12.72 10.83
N ARG A 124 -5.54 13.31 11.51
CA ARG A 124 -5.74 14.42 12.44
C ARG A 124 -6.34 15.65 11.75
N ILE A 125 -5.83 16.04 10.59
CA ILE A 125 -6.36 17.17 9.82
C ILE A 125 -7.81 16.90 9.43
N ARG A 126 -8.11 15.70 8.92
CA ARG A 126 -9.47 15.33 8.50
C ARG A 126 -10.47 15.31 9.65
N ARG A 127 -10.08 14.82 10.84
CA ARG A 127 -10.91 14.91 12.05
C ARG A 127 -11.25 16.36 12.41
N GLY A 128 -10.28 17.28 12.30
CA GLY A 128 -10.50 18.69 12.60
C GLY A 128 -11.21 19.49 11.50
N SER A 129 -11.40 18.88 10.33
CA SER A 129 -12.09 19.50 9.18
C SER A 129 -13.51 18.96 8.95
N ALA A 130 -13.94 18.00 9.77
CA ALA A 130 -15.28 17.39 9.75
C ALA A 130 -16.20 18.07 10.78
#